data_AF-A0A8T3D5Q5-F1
#
_entry.id   AF-A0A8T3D5Q5-F1
#
_cell.length_a   1.000
_cell.length_b   1.000
_cell.length_c   1.000
_cell.angle_alpha   90.00
_cell.angle_beta   90.00
_cell.angle_gamma   90.00
#
_symmetry.space_group_name_H-M   'P 1'
#
loop_
_entity.id
_entity.type
_entity.pdbx_description
1 polymer ?
#
loop_
_entity_poly.entity_id
_entity_poly.type
_entity_poly.pdbx_seq_one_letter_code
_entity_poly.pdbx_strand_id
1 'polypeptide(L)'
;MDRTEVVELEVAERSERQLPANWMLQHPKYQELMSLDVGDSAQVYVAFLVYLDLTEARQWSEVTSRRSNELQLVLLVGRENEGGPAQVILPLPANRTLSHRWIRSLLRGESGEDSADSMLLCAVASDSSLVYQQLHPGLLTPDPPVGIEDQGGGSTAGAGCTEGKPQHTGTGLQCTTVGHEHRTVGH
;
A
#
# COMPACT_ATOMS: atom_id res chain seq x y z
N MET A 1 23.85 -1.45 40.75
CA MET A 1 23.43 -1.88 39.41
C MET A 1 22.73 -0.71 38.75
N ASP A 2 23.32 -0.24 37.67
CA ASP A 2 22.99 1.03 37.03
C ASP A 2 21.74 0.89 36.15
N ARG A 3 20.80 1.83 36.25
CA ARG A 3 19.52 1.83 35.51
C ARG A 3 19.69 2.05 34.01
N THR A 4 20.91 2.31 33.54
CA THR A 4 21.20 2.59 32.13
C THR A 4 21.44 1.31 31.33
N GLU A 5 21.89 0.21 31.96
CA GLU A 5 22.17 -1.05 31.25
C GLU A 5 20.91 -1.83 30.84
N VAL A 6 19.76 -1.59 31.50
CA VAL A 6 18.49 -2.23 31.11
C VAL A 6 17.91 -1.65 29.81
N VAL A 7 18.20 -0.39 29.50
CA VAL A 7 17.67 0.26 28.29
C VAL A 7 18.50 -0.11 27.05
N GLU A 8 19.79 -0.41 27.20
CA GLU A 8 20.62 -0.86 26.06
C GLU A 8 20.38 -2.31 25.65
N LEU A 9 19.95 -3.18 26.58
CA LEU A 9 19.59 -4.56 26.25
C LEU A 9 18.21 -4.67 25.56
N GLU A 10 17.25 -3.81 25.90
CA GLU A 10 15.95 -3.76 25.20
C GLU A 10 16.02 -3.13 23.80
N VAL A 11 17.06 -2.33 23.51
CA VAL A 11 17.28 -1.74 22.18
C VAL A 11 18.04 -2.72 21.26
N ALA A 12 18.83 -3.65 21.82
CA ALA A 12 19.54 -4.67 21.05
C ALA A 12 18.62 -5.77 20.50
N GLU A 13 17.52 -6.13 21.20
CA GLU A 13 16.51 -7.06 20.66
C GLU A 13 15.57 -6.42 19.62
N ARG A 14 15.53 -5.08 19.54
CA ARG A 14 14.68 -4.37 18.57
C ARG A 14 15.32 -4.21 17.19
N SER A 15 16.54 -4.71 17.01
CA SER A 15 17.33 -4.60 15.79
C SER A 15 17.93 -5.94 15.35
N GLU A 16 17.22 -7.05 15.59
CA GLU A 16 17.30 -8.14 14.63
C GLU A 16 16.70 -7.59 13.33
N ARG A 17 17.56 -7.28 12.35
CA ARG A 17 17.13 -7.27 10.95
C ARG A 17 16.49 -8.63 10.75
N GLN A 18 15.16 -8.72 10.77
CA GLN A 18 14.40 -9.96 10.68
C GLN A 18 14.81 -10.66 9.40
N LEU A 19 15.84 -11.49 9.50
CA LEU A 19 16.28 -12.31 8.41
C LEU A 19 15.12 -13.26 8.13
N PRO A 20 14.71 -13.42 6.87
CA PRO A 20 13.68 -14.38 6.53
C PRO A 20 14.04 -15.73 7.14
N ALA A 21 13.08 -16.38 7.80
CA ALA A 21 13.31 -17.69 8.39
C ALA A 21 13.91 -18.66 7.35
N ASN A 22 14.77 -19.58 7.77
CA ASN A 22 15.56 -20.43 6.87
C ASN A 22 14.69 -21.18 5.82
N TRP A 23 13.45 -21.55 6.17
CA TRP A 23 12.52 -22.18 5.25
C TRP A 23 12.08 -21.25 4.10
N MET A 24 11.97 -19.95 4.36
CA MET A 24 11.56 -18.94 3.37
C MET A 24 12.63 -18.74 2.31
N LEU A 25 13.91 -18.70 2.73
CA LEU A 25 15.05 -18.57 1.81
C LEU A 25 15.16 -19.75 0.83
N GLN A 26 14.64 -20.91 1.22
CA GLN A 26 14.61 -22.13 0.40
C GLN A 26 13.32 -22.26 -0.40
N HIS A 27 12.31 -21.40 -0.16
CA HIS A 27 11.03 -21.49 -0.83
C HIS A 27 11.16 -21.08 -2.31
N PRO A 28 10.75 -21.92 -3.28
CA PRO A 28 10.93 -21.63 -4.71
C PRO A 28 10.35 -20.29 -5.15
N LYS A 29 9.14 -19.96 -4.67
CA LYS A 29 8.51 -18.67 -4.97
C LYS A 29 9.28 -17.49 -4.38
N TYR A 30 9.90 -17.64 -3.20
CA TYR A 30 10.68 -16.56 -2.60
C TYR A 30 11.96 -16.30 -3.41
N GLN A 31 12.60 -17.37 -3.89
CA GLN A 31 13.76 -17.28 -4.78
C GLN A 31 13.41 -16.63 -6.13
N GLU A 32 12.26 -16.98 -6.71
CA GLU A 32 11.70 -16.32 -7.91
C GLU A 32 11.53 -14.81 -7.67
N LEU A 33 10.88 -14.43 -6.56
CA LEU A 33 10.67 -13.02 -6.21
C LEU A 33 11.99 -12.27 -6.00
N MET A 34 12.99 -12.89 -5.37
CA MET A 34 14.33 -12.31 -5.25
C MET A 34 15.01 -12.11 -6.60
N SER A 35 14.82 -13.03 -7.55
CA SER A 35 15.39 -12.94 -8.90
C SER A 35 14.79 -11.84 -9.77
N LEU A 36 13.64 -11.28 -9.37
CA LEU A 36 13.07 -10.09 -10.01
C LEU A 36 13.92 -8.83 -9.77
N ASP A 37 14.86 -8.84 -8.82
CA ASP A 37 15.89 -7.81 -8.59
C ASP A 37 15.37 -6.37 -8.36
N VAL A 38 14.23 -6.23 -7.69
CA VAL A 38 13.56 -4.93 -7.42
C VAL A 38 14.30 -4.00 -6.47
N GLY A 39 15.43 -4.41 -5.88
CA GLY A 39 16.27 -3.59 -4.99
C GLY A 39 15.68 -3.33 -3.58
N ASP A 40 14.40 -3.60 -3.37
CA ASP A 40 13.70 -3.44 -2.08
C ASP A 40 13.37 -4.82 -1.48
N SER A 41 14.25 -5.31 -0.59
CA SER A 41 14.09 -6.62 0.05
C SER A 41 12.88 -6.69 1.00
N ALA A 42 12.49 -5.57 1.62
CA ALA A 42 11.30 -5.51 2.46
C ALA A 42 10.05 -5.69 1.59
N GLN A 43 10.04 -5.14 0.38
CA GLN A 43 8.94 -5.35 -0.55
C GLN A 43 8.90 -6.78 -1.11
N VAL A 44 10.05 -7.41 -1.37
CA VAL A 44 10.12 -8.84 -1.74
C VAL A 44 9.56 -9.73 -0.62
N TYR A 45 9.94 -9.47 0.62
CA TYR A 45 9.41 -10.17 1.79
C TYR A 45 7.90 -10.04 1.90
N VAL A 46 7.39 -8.82 1.83
CA VAL A 46 5.95 -8.56 1.88
C VAL A 46 5.22 -9.20 0.68
N ALA A 47 5.75 -9.14 -0.53
CA ALA A 47 5.18 -9.80 -1.70
C ALA A 47 5.05 -11.32 -1.50
N PHE A 48 6.01 -11.94 -0.81
CA PHE A 48 5.93 -13.35 -0.49
C PHE A 48 4.82 -13.67 0.52
N LEU A 49 4.64 -12.85 1.56
CA LEU A 49 3.54 -13.02 2.51
C LEU A 49 2.18 -12.90 1.81
N VAL A 50 2.02 -11.91 0.93
CA VAL A 50 0.81 -11.74 0.13
C VAL A 50 0.58 -12.92 -0.79
N TYR A 51 1.64 -13.44 -1.44
CA TYR A 51 1.52 -14.65 -2.25
C TYR A 51 0.96 -15.83 -1.46
N LEU A 52 1.49 -16.09 -0.25
CA LEU A 52 1.00 -17.18 0.61
C LEU A 52 -0.45 -16.97 1.03
N ASP A 53 -0.85 -15.75 1.39
CA ASP A 53 -2.26 -15.46 1.72
C ASP A 53 -3.18 -15.69 0.51
N LEU A 54 -2.77 -15.24 -0.68
CA LEU A 54 -3.54 -15.43 -1.90
C LEU A 54 -3.70 -16.92 -2.24
N THR A 55 -2.63 -17.72 -2.23
CA THR A 55 -2.71 -19.13 -2.64
C THR A 55 -3.25 -20.04 -1.55
N GLU A 56 -2.81 -19.88 -0.30
CA GLU A 56 -3.15 -20.81 0.78
C GLU A 56 -4.43 -20.42 1.51
N ALA A 57 -4.58 -19.15 1.88
CA ALA A 57 -5.74 -18.72 2.68
C ALA A 57 -6.96 -18.39 1.81
N ARG A 58 -6.74 -17.74 0.67
CA ARG A 58 -7.81 -17.29 -0.24
C ARG A 58 -8.03 -18.20 -1.45
N GLN A 59 -7.14 -19.17 -1.68
CA GLN A 59 -7.25 -20.15 -2.77
C GLN A 59 -7.34 -19.50 -4.17
N TRP A 60 -6.61 -18.41 -4.37
CA TRP A 60 -6.50 -17.77 -5.69
C TRP A 60 -5.72 -18.66 -6.64
N SER A 61 -6.13 -18.64 -7.91
CA SER A 61 -5.52 -19.44 -8.99
C SER A 61 -4.61 -18.58 -9.87
N GLU A 62 -3.67 -19.25 -10.55
CA GLU A 62 -2.77 -18.63 -11.53
C GLU A 62 -1.95 -17.45 -10.97
N VAL A 63 -1.60 -17.48 -9.67
CA VAL A 63 -0.85 -16.39 -9.03
C VAL A 63 0.60 -16.37 -9.52
N THR A 64 0.93 -15.34 -10.29
CA THR A 64 2.25 -15.09 -10.88
C THR A 64 2.85 -13.80 -10.33
N SER A 65 4.16 -13.65 -10.45
CA SER A 65 4.90 -12.46 -10.02
C SER A 65 5.54 -11.75 -11.23
N ARG A 66 5.59 -10.42 -11.21
CA ARG A 66 6.23 -9.61 -12.24
C ARG A 66 6.88 -8.37 -11.64
N ARG A 67 8.03 -7.96 -12.19
CA ARG A 67 8.65 -6.67 -11.91
C ARG A 67 7.96 -5.56 -12.70
N SER A 68 7.58 -4.46 -12.04
CA SER A 68 7.30 -3.18 -12.69
C SER A 68 8.60 -2.47 -13.01
N ASN A 69 8.82 -2.13 -14.28
CA ASN A 69 10.05 -1.44 -14.70
C ASN A 69 10.06 0.03 -14.29
N GLU A 70 8.92 0.73 -14.39
CA GLU A 70 8.86 2.15 -14.04
C GLU A 70 9.09 2.36 -12.54
N LEU A 71 8.54 1.46 -11.73
CA LEU A 71 8.45 1.64 -10.29
C LEU A 71 9.40 0.75 -9.50
N GLN A 72 10.06 -0.19 -10.17
CA GLN A 72 11.07 -1.09 -9.60
C GLN A 72 10.51 -1.89 -8.42
N LEU A 73 9.30 -2.44 -8.59
CA LEU A 73 8.57 -3.14 -7.53
C LEU A 73 7.95 -4.44 -8.03
N VAL A 74 7.73 -5.39 -7.12
CA VAL A 74 7.01 -6.63 -7.42
C VAL A 74 5.51 -6.34 -7.48
N LEU A 75 4.87 -6.80 -8.54
CA LEU A 75 3.43 -6.95 -8.65
C LEU A 75 3.10 -8.44 -8.67
N LEU A 76 1.99 -8.82 -8.05
CA LEU A 76 1.40 -10.13 -8.20
C LEU A 76 0.20 -10.03 -9.15
N VAL A 77 -0.04 -11.07 -9.93
CA VAL A 77 -1.20 -11.17 -10.81
C VAL A 77 -1.84 -12.53 -10.60
N GLY A 78 -3.13 -12.57 -10.29
CA GLY A 78 -3.83 -13.82 -10.02
C GLY A 78 -5.33 -13.68 -10.21
N ARG A 79 -6.04 -14.81 -10.12
CA ARG A 79 -7.49 -14.87 -10.26
C ARG A 79 -8.14 -15.30 -8.95
N GLU A 80 -9.05 -14.48 -8.45
CA GLU A 80 -9.81 -14.79 -7.24
C GLU A 80 -10.73 -16.00 -7.42
N ASN A 81 -11.36 -16.11 -8.59
CA ASN A 81 -12.22 -17.21 -8.97
C ASN A 81 -11.65 -17.89 -10.22
N GLU A 82 -11.72 -19.22 -10.30
CA GLU A 82 -11.31 -19.96 -11.49
C GLU A 82 -12.04 -19.43 -12.75
N GLY A 83 -11.29 -19.10 -13.80
CA GLY A 83 -11.83 -18.50 -15.03
C GLY A 83 -12.27 -17.03 -14.92
N GLY A 84 -12.22 -16.43 -13.72
CA GLY A 84 -12.48 -15.00 -13.50
C GLY A 84 -11.37 -14.10 -14.04
N PRO A 85 -11.57 -12.78 -14.13
CA PRO A 85 -10.54 -11.86 -14.62
C PRO A 85 -9.30 -11.88 -13.72
N ALA A 86 -8.13 -11.79 -14.34
CA ALA A 86 -6.88 -11.63 -13.59
C ALA A 86 -6.84 -10.23 -12.97
N GLN A 87 -6.53 -10.16 -11.68
CA GLN A 87 -6.36 -8.92 -10.94
C GLN A 87 -4.89 -8.69 -10.65
N VAL A 88 -4.47 -7.42 -10.69
CA VAL A 88 -3.13 -6.99 -10.27
C VAL A 88 -3.19 -6.66 -8.78
N ILE A 89 -2.27 -7.23 -8.02
CA ILE A 89 -2.08 -6.98 -6.60
C ILE A 89 -0.74 -6.29 -6.40
N LEU A 90 -0.77 -5.20 -5.65
CA LEU A 90 0.40 -4.44 -5.25
C LEU A 90 0.68 -4.71 -3.75
N PRO A 91 1.67 -5.54 -3.43
CA PRO A 91 2.08 -5.79 -2.06
C PRO A 91 3.05 -4.71 -1.57
N LEU A 92 2.76 -4.09 -0.42
CA LEU A 92 3.61 -3.05 0.18
C LEU A 92 3.66 -3.14 1.71
N PRO A 93 4.83 -2.84 2.33
CA PRO A 93 4.90 -2.60 3.76
C PRO A 93 3.95 -1.47 4.18
N ALA A 94 3.22 -1.64 5.29
CA ALA A 94 2.23 -0.68 5.76
C ALA A 94 2.82 0.70 6.14
N ASN A 95 4.12 0.76 6.43
CA ASN A 95 4.85 1.99 6.73
C ASN A 95 5.42 2.68 5.47
N ARG A 96 5.18 2.15 4.26
CA ARG A 96 5.66 2.75 3.02
C ARG A 96 4.77 3.91 2.60
N THR A 97 5.39 5.05 2.28
CA THR A 97 4.69 6.19 1.71
C THR A 97 4.51 6.04 0.20
N LEU A 98 3.33 6.42 -0.27
CA LEU A 98 2.98 6.41 -1.70
C LEU A 98 2.60 7.80 -2.16
N SER A 99 3.07 8.17 -3.36
CA SER A 99 2.64 9.41 -4.00
C SER A 99 1.46 9.16 -4.94
N HIS A 100 0.59 10.16 -5.12
CA HIS A 100 -0.51 10.07 -6.08
C HIS A 100 -0.02 9.82 -7.51
N ARG A 101 1.12 10.40 -7.87
CA ARG A 101 1.76 10.17 -9.17
C ARG A 101 2.05 8.69 -9.37
N TRP A 102 2.60 8.05 -8.35
CA TRP A 102 2.99 6.65 -8.37
C TRP A 102 1.78 5.71 -8.52
N ILE A 103 0.72 5.95 -7.75
CA ILE A 103 -0.53 5.17 -7.86
C ILE A 103 -1.17 5.35 -9.25
N ARG A 104 -1.15 6.59 -9.79
CA ARG A 104 -1.65 6.86 -11.15
C ARG A 104 -0.80 6.22 -12.25
N SER A 105 0.51 6.05 -12.06
CA SER A 105 1.34 5.29 -12.99
C SER A 105 0.93 3.83 -12.99
N LEU A 106 0.75 3.21 -11.82
CA LEU A 106 0.31 1.82 -11.72
C LEU A 106 -1.05 1.54 -12.37
N LEU A 107 -2.05 2.37 -12.08
CA LEU A 107 -3.40 2.19 -12.61
C LEU A 107 -3.49 2.39 -14.12
N ARG A 108 -2.55 3.12 -14.73
CA ARG A 108 -2.47 3.28 -16.19
C ARG A 108 -1.83 2.08 -16.89
N GLY A 109 -1.22 1.16 -16.14
CA GLY A 109 -0.47 0.04 -16.68
C GLY A 109 0.84 0.48 -17.34
N GLU A 110 1.76 -0.47 -17.54
CA GLU A 110 3.09 -0.17 -18.09
C GLU A 110 3.08 0.03 -19.63
N SER A 111 2.02 -0.38 -20.32
CA SER A 111 1.90 -0.30 -21.79
C SER A 111 0.88 0.73 -22.30
N GLY A 112 0.16 1.43 -21.42
CA GLY A 112 -0.80 2.48 -21.79
C GLY A 112 -2.06 2.04 -22.55
N GLU A 113 -2.15 0.79 -23.03
CA GLU A 113 -3.29 0.28 -23.80
C GLU A 113 -4.23 -0.64 -22.99
N ASP A 114 -3.80 -1.16 -21.83
CA ASP A 114 -4.61 -1.95 -20.90
C ASP A 114 -4.59 -1.29 -19.52
N SER A 115 -5.33 -0.20 -19.35
CA SER A 115 -5.61 0.34 -18.02
C SER A 115 -6.44 -0.67 -17.25
N ALA A 116 -5.94 -1.16 -16.12
CA ALA A 116 -6.74 -2.01 -15.25
C ALA A 116 -7.90 -1.19 -14.67
N ASP A 117 -9.13 -1.68 -14.82
CA ASP A 117 -10.33 -1.06 -14.21
C ASP A 117 -10.24 -0.95 -12.68
N SER A 118 -9.40 -1.79 -12.08
CA SER A 118 -8.97 -1.67 -10.69
C SER A 118 -7.69 -2.44 -10.41
N MET A 119 -7.01 -2.08 -9.32
CA MET A 119 -5.85 -2.79 -8.78
C MET A 119 -6.05 -2.98 -7.28
N LEU A 120 -5.59 -4.11 -6.74
CA LEU A 120 -5.68 -4.39 -5.31
C LEU A 120 -4.39 -3.98 -4.60
N LEU A 121 -4.43 -2.97 -3.74
CA LEU A 121 -3.34 -2.66 -2.82
C LEU A 121 -3.41 -3.60 -1.62
N CYS A 122 -2.30 -4.25 -1.28
CA CYS A 122 -2.16 -5.02 -0.05
C CYS A 122 -1.12 -4.36 0.85
N ALA A 123 -1.56 -3.75 1.94
CA ALA A 123 -0.70 -3.21 2.98
C ALA A 123 -0.41 -4.31 4.01
N VAL A 124 0.88 -4.56 4.27
CA VAL A 124 1.33 -5.61 5.20
C VAL A 124 2.04 -4.98 6.38
N ALA A 125 1.47 -5.19 7.57
CA ALA A 125 2.02 -4.70 8.83
C ALA A 125 3.18 -5.58 9.32
N SER A 126 3.99 -5.07 10.26
CA SER A 126 5.14 -5.78 10.80
C SER A 126 4.79 -7.06 11.57
N ASP A 127 3.55 -7.17 12.05
CA ASP A 127 2.99 -8.37 12.68
C ASP A 127 2.46 -9.38 11.65
N SER A 128 2.73 -9.16 10.36
CA SER A 128 2.25 -9.94 9.21
C SER A 128 0.74 -9.86 8.98
N SER A 129 0.03 -8.88 9.57
CA SER A 129 -1.37 -8.62 9.22
C SER A 129 -1.48 -8.00 7.81
N LEU A 130 -2.43 -8.48 7.01
CA LEU A 130 -2.66 -8.05 5.62
C LEU A 130 -3.97 -7.28 5.50
N VAL A 131 -3.94 -6.12 4.84
CA VAL A 131 -5.13 -5.32 4.52
C VAL A 131 -5.20 -5.09 3.02
N TYR A 132 -6.30 -5.54 2.41
CA TYR A 132 -6.56 -5.37 0.99
C TYR A 132 -7.49 -4.18 0.73
N GLN A 133 -7.10 -3.33 -0.21
CA GLN A 133 -7.87 -2.17 -0.63
C GLN A 133 -7.93 -2.09 -2.15
N GLN A 134 -9.13 -1.99 -2.69
CA GLN A 134 -9.31 -1.84 -4.13
C GLN A 134 -9.09 -0.38 -4.54
N LEU A 135 -8.22 -0.17 -5.53
CA LEU A 135 -7.90 1.12 -6.11
C LEU A 135 -8.50 1.20 -7.52
N HIS A 136 -9.20 2.29 -7.82
CA HIS A 136 -9.78 2.54 -9.12
C HIS A 136 -9.11 3.74 -9.81
N PRO A 137 -9.06 3.74 -11.15
CA PRO A 137 -8.71 4.94 -11.91
C PRO A 137 -9.73 6.04 -11.60
N GLY A 138 -9.26 7.25 -11.27
CA GLY A 138 -10.13 8.36 -10.84
C GLY A 138 -9.73 9.00 -9.51
N LEU A 139 -8.60 8.63 -8.91
CA LEU A 139 -8.05 9.31 -7.74
C LEU A 139 -7.90 10.82 -8.01
N LEU A 140 -8.74 11.61 -7.36
CA LEU A 140 -8.65 13.06 -7.32
C LEU A 140 -7.68 13.44 -6.21
N THR A 141 -6.77 14.37 -6.49
CA THR A 141 -5.97 14.98 -5.42
C THR A 141 -6.88 15.98 -4.73
N PRO A 142 -7.10 15.88 -3.40
CA PRO A 142 -7.94 16.85 -2.73
C PRO A 142 -7.34 18.24 -2.89
N ASP A 143 -8.20 19.25 -3.01
CA ASP A 143 -7.74 20.63 -3.01
C ASP A 143 -6.95 20.90 -1.72
N PRO A 144 -5.85 21.65 -1.79
CA PRO A 144 -5.08 21.99 -0.60
C PRO A 144 -6.00 22.67 0.43
N PRO A 145 -5.86 22.36 1.73
CA PRO A 145 -6.67 23.01 2.74
C PRO A 145 -6.51 24.53 2.63
N VAL A 146 -7.62 25.24 2.43
CA VAL A 146 -7.64 26.70 2.50
C VAL A 146 -7.12 27.06 3.89
N GLY A 147 -6.04 27.84 3.93
CA GLY A 147 -5.28 28.12 5.15
C GLY A 147 -6.20 28.53 6.29
N ILE A 148 -6.03 27.89 7.44
CA ILE A 148 -6.54 28.44 8.69
C ILE A 148 -5.83 29.78 8.90
N GLU A 149 -6.56 30.88 8.72
CA GLU A 149 -6.09 32.19 9.12
C GLU A 149 -5.87 32.15 10.64
N ASP A 150 -4.61 32.17 11.04
CA ASP A 150 -4.22 32.38 12.44
C ASP A 150 -4.75 33.77 12.84
N GLN A 151 -5.89 33.80 13.53
CA GLN A 151 -6.41 35.02 14.14
C GLN A 151 -5.59 35.37 15.38
N GLY A 152 -4.30 35.65 15.16
CA GLY A 152 -3.34 36.14 16.12
C GLY A 152 -3.01 37.61 15.88
N GLY A 153 -3.90 38.51 16.33
CA GLY A 153 -3.56 39.88 16.74
C GLY A 153 -3.33 40.93 15.65
N GLY A 154 -4.20 41.94 15.61
CA GLY A 154 -3.90 43.21 14.91
C GLY A 154 -5.14 44.01 14.54
N SER A 155 -5.64 44.82 15.46
CA SER A 155 -6.72 45.76 15.22
C SER A 155 -6.33 46.87 14.22
N THR A 156 -7.28 47.18 13.34
CA THR A 156 -7.45 48.39 12.48
C THR A 156 -6.52 48.59 11.28
N ALA A 157 -7.05 48.39 10.06
CA ALA A 157 -7.66 49.45 9.24
C ALA A 157 -7.52 49.13 7.73
N GLY A 158 -8.64 49.19 7.00
CA GLY A 158 -8.62 49.62 5.59
C GLY A 158 -9.04 48.61 4.53
N ALA A 159 -10.24 48.86 4.00
CA ALA A 159 -10.65 48.73 2.60
C ALA A 159 -11.04 47.35 2.01
N GLY A 160 -12.30 47.29 1.55
CA GLY A 160 -12.63 46.71 0.24
C GLY A 160 -13.43 45.41 0.24
N CYS A 161 -14.74 45.49 0.48
CA CYS A 161 -15.67 44.44 0.08
C CYS A 161 -16.08 44.63 -1.39
N THR A 162 -15.78 43.66 -2.25
CA THR A 162 -16.63 43.01 -3.28
C THR A 162 -15.80 41.81 -3.77
N GLU A 163 -16.29 40.60 -4.03
CA GLU A 163 -17.38 40.22 -4.93
C GLU A 163 -17.51 38.68 -4.93
N GLY A 164 -18.72 38.16 -5.18
CA GLY A 164 -18.88 36.92 -5.97
C GLY A 164 -19.06 35.59 -5.23
N LYS A 165 -20.32 35.19 -5.03
CA LYS A 165 -20.74 33.80 -4.75
C LYS A 165 -20.94 33.02 -6.06
N PRO A 166 -20.54 31.74 -6.12
CA PRO A 166 -21.50 30.69 -6.51
C PRO A 166 -21.36 29.47 -5.58
N GLN A 167 -22.40 29.00 -4.87
CA GLN A 167 -23.39 28.01 -5.32
C GLN A 167 -22.77 26.87 -6.17
N HIS A 168 -22.64 25.66 -5.63
CA HIS A 168 -23.42 24.49 -6.06
C HIS A 168 -23.04 23.17 -5.33
N THR A 169 -24.07 22.57 -4.74
CA THR A 169 -24.39 21.12 -4.67
C THR A 169 -23.29 20.14 -4.28
N GLY A 170 -23.23 19.83 -2.97
CA GLY A 170 -22.60 18.62 -2.48
C GLY A 170 -23.48 17.39 -2.79
N THR A 171 -22.94 16.46 -3.57
CA THR A 171 -23.42 15.06 -3.60
C THR A 171 -22.35 14.22 -2.94
N GLY A 172 -22.72 13.57 -1.83
CA GLY A 172 -21.81 12.85 -0.95
C GLY A 172 -21.13 11.66 -1.63
N LEU A 173 -19.85 11.49 -1.32
CA LEU A 173 -19.06 10.31 -1.62
C LEU A 173 -19.65 9.09 -0.88
N GLN A 174 -19.85 7.99 -1.60
CA GLN A 174 -20.01 6.67 -0.99
C GLN A 174 -18.69 5.91 -1.14
N CYS A 175 -18.05 5.63 0.00
CA CYS A 175 -16.97 4.66 0.11
C CYS A 175 -17.60 3.34 0.54
N THR A 176 -17.55 2.32 -0.31
CA THR A 176 -18.01 0.97 0.06
C THR A 176 -16.83 0.19 0.62
N THR A 177 -16.78 0.09 1.96
CA THR A 177 -15.93 -0.87 2.66
C THR A 177 -16.43 -2.27 2.33
N VAL A 178 -15.64 -3.05 1.59
CA VAL A 178 -15.89 -4.50 1.45
C VAL A 178 -15.38 -5.18 2.72
N GLY A 179 -16.16 -6.14 3.21
CA GLY A 179 -16.10 -6.72 4.55
C GLY A 179 -14.70 -7.09 5.06
N HIS A 180 -14.49 -6.75 6.32
CA HIS A 180 -13.28 -6.91 7.10
C HIS A 180 -13.28 -8.28 7.80
N GLU A 181 -12.31 -9.13 7.48
CA GLU A 181 -11.96 -10.28 8.33
C GLU A 181 -10.51 -10.12 8.78
N HIS A 182 -10.33 -9.73 10.05
CA HIS A 182 -9.04 -9.86 10.75
C HIS A 182 -8.74 -11.36 10.87
N ARG A 183 -7.68 -11.82 10.22
CA ARG A 183 -7.18 -13.17 10.46
C ARG A 183 -5.69 -13.13 10.75
N THR A 184 -5.36 -13.45 12.00
CA THR A 184 -4.00 -13.72 12.44
C THR A 184 -3.63 -15.11 11.95
N VAL A 185 -2.59 -15.22 11.13
CA VAL A 185 -2.01 -16.52 10.77
C VAL A 185 -1.15 -16.95 11.96
N GLY A 186 -1.71 -17.79 12.82
CA GLY A 186 -1.02 -18.38 13.96
C GLY A 186 -0.20 -19.60 13.56
N HIS A 187 1.02 -19.66 14.11
CA HIS A 187 1.95 -20.79 14.07
C HIS A 187 1.41 -22.05 14.76
#